data_AF-A0A1F8U7M7-F1
#
_entry.id   AF-A0A1F8U7M7-F1
#
_cell.length_a   1.000
_cell.length_b   1.000
_cell.length_c   1.000
_cell.angle_alpha   90.00
_cell.angle_beta   90.00
_cell.angle_gamma   90.00
#
_symmetry.space_group_name_H-M   'P 1'
#
loop_
_entity.id
_entity.type
_entity.pdbx_description
1 polymer ?
#
loop_
_entity_poly.entity_id
_entity_poly.type
_entity_poly.pdbx_seq_one_letter_code
_entity_poly.pdbx_strand_id
1 'polypeptide(L)'
;MAAPPYSPLPAFDELLSMAKQDPAALDALQKKLNQELIDAQSDDKGKKAIQQTLFRLQSEQLRYKAPLVRLTRAYQLMLSEMSRMQDALEQLCAPQKPPQKPCATILPFRSKSQER
;
A
#
# COMPACT_ATOMS: atom_id res chain seq x y z
N MET A 1 1.99 -18.22 -12.19
CA MET A 1 1.48 -16.92 -11.69
C MET A 1 -0.02 -17.04 -11.60
N ALA A 2 -0.61 -16.88 -10.41
CA ALA A 2 -2.06 -16.87 -10.28
C ALA A 2 -2.62 -15.61 -10.99
N ALA A 3 -3.72 -15.75 -11.72
CA ALA A 3 -4.39 -14.60 -12.31
C ALA A 3 -4.87 -13.67 -11.17
N PRO A 4 -4.77 -12.34 -11.36
CA PRO A 4 -5.27 -11.40 -10.35
C PRO A 4 -6.79 -11.63 -10.14
N PRO A 5 -7.29 -11.48 -8.91
CA PRO A 5 -8.71 -11.69 -8.59
C PRO A 5 -9.65 -10.60 -9.14
N TYR A 6 -9.13 -9.67 -9.93
CA TYR A 6 -9.84 -8.51 -10.47
C TYR A 6 -9.58 -8.35 -11.97
N SER A 7 -10.49 -7.66 -12.65
CA SER A 7 -10.40 -7.39 -14.08
C SER A 7 -9.11 -6.63 -14.40
N PRO A 8 -8.45 -6.94 -15.54
CA PRO A 8 -7.27 -6.20 -15.96
C PRO A 8 -7.62 -4.75 -16.27
N LEU A 9 -6.69 -3.83 -15.99
CA LEU A 9 -6.83 -2.43 -16.39
C LEU A 9 -6.76 -2.35 -17.93
N PRO A 10 -7.71 -1.67 -18.60
CA PRO A 10 -7.64 -1.44 -20.04
C PRO A 10 -6.38 -0.70 -20.47
N ALA A 11 -6.03 -0.83 -21.75
CA ALA A 11 -4.91 -0.09 -22.32
C ALA A 11 -5.14 1.42 -22.23
N PHE A 12 -4.05 2.20 -22.14
CA PHE A 12 -4.15 3.66 -21.99
C PHE A 12 -4.95 4.33 -23.12
N ASP A 13 -4.78 3.86 -24.36
CA ASP A 13 -5.50 4.41 -25.52
C ASP A 13 -7.01 4.19 -25.41
N GLU A 14 -7.44 3.08 -24.82
CA GLU A 14 -8.85 2.78 -24.56
C GLU A 14 -9.41 3.72 -23.48
N LEU A 15 -8.68 3.89 -22.36
CA LEU A 15 -9.05 4.85 -21.31
C LEU A 15 -9.13 6.28 -21.85
N LEU A 16 -8.21 6.66 -22.73
CA LEU A 16 -8.20 7.97 -23.37
C LEU A 16 -9.38 8.14 -24.34
N SER A 17 -9.75 7.07 -25.06
CA SER A 17 -10.93 7.06 -25.93
C SER A 17 -12.20 7.24 -25.11
N MET A 18 -12.36 6.49 -24.02
CA MET A 18 -13.49 6.62 -23.10
C MET A 18 -13.58 8.04 -22.53
N ALA A 19 -12.46 8.61 -22.06
CA ALA A 19 -12.43 9.97 -21.52
C ALA A 19 -12.91 11.05 -22.52
N LYS A 20 -12.68 10.83 -23.82
CA LYS A 20 -13.07 11.78 -24.89
C LYS A 20 -14.49 11.56 -25.39
N GLN A 21 -14.93 10.31 -25.48
CA GLN A 21 -16.16 9.91 -26.18
C GLN A 21 -17.31 9.61 -25.21
N ASP A 22 -17.02 8.96 -24.09
CA ASP A 22 -17.99 8.58 -23.06
C ASP A 22 -17.36 8.64 -21.65
N PRO A 23 -17.29 9.84 -21.05
CA PRO A 23 -16.76 10.00 -19.70
C PRO A 23 -17.54 9.20 -18.64
N ALA A 24 -18.84 8.97 -18.86
CA ALA A 24 -19.67 8.22 -17.91
C ALA A 24 -19.28 6.73 -17.88
N ALA A 25 -18.94 6.15 -19.04
CA ALA A 25 -18.38 4.80 -19.09
C ALA A 25 -17.04 4.69 -18.35
N LEU A 26 -16.19 5.72 -18.44
CA LEU A 26 -14.91 5.74 -17.71
C LEU A 26 -15.13 5.78 -16.20
N ASP A 27 -16.06 6.60 -15.72
CA ASP A 27 -16.45 6.65 -14.30
C ASP A 27 -17.04 5.31 -13.82
N ALA A 28 -17.85 4.65 -14.65
CA ALA A 28 -18.42 3.35 -14.33
C ALA A 28 -17.35 2.26 -14.24
N LEU A 29 -16.40 2.25 -15.17
CA LEU A 29 -15.24 1.35 -15.14
C LEU A 29 -14.41 1.58 -13.87
N GLN A 30 -14.12 2.84 -13.53
CA GLN A 30 -13.37 3.18 -12.33
C GLN A 30 -14.06 2.63 -11.07
N LYS A 31 -15.37 2.83 -10.94
CA LYS A 31 -16.15 2.31 -9.79
C LYS A 31 -16.13 0.79 -9.74
N LYS A 32 -16.29 0.12 -10.87
CA LYS A 32 -16.24 -1.34 -10.98
C LYS A 32 -14.89 -1.88 -10.50
N LEU A 33 -13.78 -1.37 -11.03
CA LEU A 33 -12.43 -1.82 -10.66
C LEU A 33 -12.13 -1.57 -9.17
N ASN A 34 -12.55 -0.43 -8.63
CA ASN A 34 -12.41 -0.14 -7.21
C ASN A 34 -13.19 -1.12 -6.34
N GLN A 35 -14.40 -1.48 -6.75
CA GLN A 35 -15.23 -2.43 -6.01
C GLN A 35 -14.64 -3.84 -6.06
N GLU A 36 -14.18 -4.30 -7.23
CA GLU A 36 -13.49 -5.59 -7.37
C GLU A 36 -12.25 -5.67 -6.46
N LEU A 37 -11.50 -4.57 -6.34
CA LEU A 37 -10.32 -4.50 -5.48
C LEU A 37 -10.67 -4.57 -3.98
N ILE A 38 -11.81 -4.01 -3.56
CA ILE A 38 -12.34 -4.15 -2.20
C ILE A 38 -12.80 -5.60 -1.96
N ASP A 39 -13.55 -6.17 -2.91
CA ASP A 39 -14.14 -7.50 -2.77
C ASP A 39 -13.07 -8.60 -2.77
N ALA A 40 -11.96 -8.38 -3.46
CA ALA A 40 -10.81 -9.29 -3.48
C ALA A 40 -10.04 -9.37 -2.14
N GLN A 41 -10.19 -8.38 -1.24
CA GLN A 41 -9.53 -8.43 0.06
C GLN A 41 -10.21 -9.44 0.98
N SER A 42 -9.39 -10.25 1.65
CA SER A 42 -9.88 -11.27 2.58
C SER A 42 -10.16 -10.71 3.98
N ASP A 43 -9.45 -9.67 4.40
CA ASP A 43 -9.54 -9.09 5.73
C ASP A 43 -10.20 -7.69 5.76
N ASP A 44 -10.97 -7.44 6.81
CA ASP A 44 -11.70 -6.17 6.99
C ASP A 44 -10.78 -4.96 7.14
N LYS A 45 -9.57 -5.17 7.67
CA LYS A 45 -8.58 -4.09 7.82
C LYS A 45 -8.09 -3.62 6.45
N GLY A 46 -7.76 -4.55 5.55
CA GLY A 46 -7.40 -4.28 4.16
C GLY A 46 -8.53 -3.59 3.40
N LYS A 47 -9.76 -4.11 3.49
CA LYS A 47 -10.96 -3.47 2.89
C LYS A 47 -11.11 -2.02 3.34
N LYS A 48 -11.06 -1.78 4.65
CA LYS A 48 -11.20 -0.44 5.23
C LYS A 48 -10.07 0.50 4.79
N ALA A 49 -8.84 -0.01 4.68
CA ALA A 49 -7.71 0.80 4.20
C ALA A 49 -7.93 1.26 2.75
N ILE A 50 -8.36 0.37 1.85
CA ILE A 50 -8.67 0.73 0.46
C ILE A 50 -9.79 1.77 0.40
N GLN A 51 -10.89 1.54 1.13
CA GLN A 51 -12.02 2.46 1.19
C GLN A 51 -11.59 3.86 1.68
N GLN A 52 -10.74 3.92 2.71
CA GLN A 52 -10.20 5.19 3.21
C GLN A 52 -9.34 5.90 2.17
N THR A 53 -8.50 5.18 1.44
CA THR A 53 -7.67 5.75 0.36
C THR A 53 -8.54 6.30 -0.77
N LEU A 54 -9.55 5.54 -1.22
CA LEU A 54 -10.50 5.99 -2.23
C LEU A 54 -11.28 7.23 -1.79
N PHE A 55 -11.76 7.24 -0.55
CA PHE A 55 -12.43 8.40 0.03
C PHE A 55 -11.54 9.64 0.03
N ARG A 56 -10.28 9.52 0.44
CA ARG A 56 -9.32 10.64 0.43
C ARG A 56 -9.12 11.19 -0.98
N LEU A 57 -8.89 10.31 -1.97
CA LEU A 57 -8.73 10.69 -3.37
C LEU A 57 -9.94 11.45 -3.91
N GLN A 58 -11.15 10.94 -3.66
CA GLN A 58 -12.39 11.58 -4.08
C GLN A 58 -12.61 12.94 -3.38
N SER A 59 -12.30 13.02 -2.08
CA SER A 59 -12.46 14.25 -1.32
C SER A 59 -11.57 15.39 -1.86
N GLU A 60 -10.34 15.08 -2.27
CA GLU A 60 -9.42 16.04 -2.85
C GLU A 60 -9.89 16.51 -4.25
N GLN A 61 -10.55 15.65 -5.02
CA GLN A 61 -11.18 16.04 -6.29
C GLN A 61 -12.34 17.03 -6.09
N LEU A 62 -13.06 16.97 -4.98
CA LEU A 62 -14.17 17.89 -4.69
C LEU A 62 -13.69 19.20 -4.03
N ARG A 63 -12.54 19.16 -3.34
CA ARG A 63 -12.03 20.26 -2.53
C ARG A 63 -11.55 21.46 -3.36
N TYR A 64 -11.00 21.21 -4.55
CA TYR A 64 -10.40 22.26 -5.39
C TYR A 64 -11.20 22.48 -6.67
N LYS A 65 -11.48 23.74 -7.01
CA LYS A 65 -12.21 24.08 -8.25
C LYS A 65 -11.30 24.07 -9.49
N ALA A 66 -10.02 24.40 -9.33
CA ALA A 66 -9.07 24.48 -10.42
C ALA A 66 -8.64 23.06 -10.88
N PRO A 67 -8.84 22.69 -12.17
CA PRO A 67 -8.58 21.34 -12.66
C PRO A 67 -7.14 20.86 -12.43
N LEU A 68 -6.14 21.69 -12.73
CA LEU A 68 -4.73 21.34 -12.53
C LEU A 68 -4.39 21.11 -11.05
N VAL A 69 -4.96 21.92 -10.15
CA VAL A 69 -4.73 21.75 -8.71
C VAL A 69 -5.28 20.42 -8.22
N ARG A 70 -6.48 20.03 -8.67
CA ARG A 70 -7.07 18.71 -8.35
C ARG A 70 -6.16 17.56 -8.79
N LEU A 71 -5.67 17.61 -10.03
CA LEU A 71 -4.83 16.55 -10.59
C LEU A 71 -3.50 16.47 -9.84
N THR A 72 -2.84 17.60 -9.59
CA THR A 72 -1.60 17.65 -8.82
C THR A 72 -1.77 17.07 -7.42
N ARG A 73 -2.88 17.38 -6.73
CA ARG A 73 -3.17 16.84 -5.40
C ARG A 73 -3.44 15.33 -5.43
N ALA A 74 -4.24 14.86 -6.37
CA ALA A 74 -4.47 13.43 -6.55
C ALA A 74 -3.15 12.67 -6.81
N TYR A 75 -2.30 13.20 -7.69
CA TYR A 75 -0.98 12.63 -7.99
C TYR A 75 -0.06 12.59 -6.76
N GLN A 76 0.02 13.68 -5.98
CA GLN A 76 0.80 13.72 -4.75
C GLN A 76 0.32 12.66 -3.73
N LEU A 77 -0.99 12.47 -3.63
CA LEU A 77 -1.58 11.48 -2.73
C LEU A 77 -1.20 10.06 -3.18
N MET A 78 -1.35 9.75 -4.47
CA MET A 78 -0.94 8.47 -5.05
C MET A 78 0.55 8.19 -4.83
N LEU A 79 1.40 9.18 -5.07
CA LEU A 79 2.85 9.05 -4.84
C LEU A 79 3.16 8.76 -3.37
N SER A 80 2.45 9.42 -2.43
CA SER A 80 2.63 9.16 -1.00
C SER A 80 2.25 7.74 -0.58
N GLU A 81 1.21 7.15 -1.19
CA GLU A 81 0.83 5.76 -0.93
C GLU A 81 1.85 4.78 -1.52
N MET A 82 2.40 5.07 -2.70
CA MET A 82 3.47 4.27 -3.30
C MET A 82 4.74 4.30 -2.44
N SER A 83 5.11 5.46 -1.90
CA SER A 83 6.24 5.57 -0.96
C SER A 83 6.00 4.73 0.30
N ARG A 84 4.80 4.80 0.90
CA ARG A 84 4.45 3.96 2.07
C ARG A 84 4.55 2.47 1.77
N MET A 85 4.10 2.06 0.57
CA MET A 85 4.18 0.67 0.13
C MET A 85 5.65 0.24 -0.04
N GLN A 86 6.48 1.09 -0.65
CA GLN A 86 7.91 0.84 -0.78
C GLN A 86 8.55 0.64 0.61
N ASP A 87 8.31 1.56 1.55
CA ASP A 87 8.84 1.46 2.92
C ASP A 87 8.44 0.15 3.61
N ALA A 88 7.18 -0.27 3.44
CA ALA A 88 6.67 -1.53 4.00
C ALA A 88 7.34 -2.76 3.35
N LEU A 89 7.56 -2.74 2.03
CA LEU A 89 8.24 -3.81 1.33
C LEU A 89 9.72 -3.90 1.74
N GLU A 90 10.38 -2.76 1.90
CA GLU A 90 11.76 -2.70 2.40
C GLU A 90 11.88 -3.28 3.82
N GLN A 91 10.91 -3.01 4.70
CA GLN A 91 10.86 -3.62 6.03
C GLN A 91 10.66 -5.14 6.00
N LEU A 92 9.86 -5.66 5.05
CA LEU A 92 9.66 -7.10 4.89
C LEU A 92 10.90 -7.81 4.34
N CYS A 93 11.67 -7.12 3.48
CA CYS A 93 12.90 -7.64 2.89
C CYS A 93 14.13 -7.45 3.81
N ALA A 94 14.05 -6.58 4.82
CA ALA A 94 15.15 -6.33 5.72
C ALA A 94 15.56 -7.61 6.49
N PRO A 95 16.85 -7.93 6.57
CA PRO A 95 17.31 -9.10 7.32
C PRO A 95 16.92 -8.94 8.78
N GLN A 96 16.06 -9.82 9.28
CA GLN A 96 15.68 -9.82 10.68
C GLN A 96 16.92 -10.17 11.52
N LYS A 97 17.42 -9.20 12.29
CA LYS A 97 18.45 -9.46 13.29
C LYS A 97 17.84 -10.46 14.28
N PRO A 98 18.44 -11.64 14.50
CA PRO A 98 17.88 -12.62 15.41
C PRO A 98 17.71 -11.95 16.78
N PRO A 99 16.57 -12.19 17.47
CA PRO A 99 16.39 -11.67 18.81
C PRO A 99 17.57 -12.12 19.66
N GLN A 100 18.29 -11.18 20.26
CA GLN A 100 19.37 -11.49 21.20
C GLN A 100 18.74 -12.26 22.34
N LYS A 101 18.96 -13.59 22.37
CA LYS A 101 18.59 -14.40 23.52
C LYS A 101 19.30 -13.80 24.74
N PRO A 102 18.64 -13.67 25.90
CA PRO A 102 19.32 -13.27 27.12
C PRO A 102 20.40 -14.32 27.43
N CYS A 103 21.65 -14.03 27.07
CA CYS A 103 22.79 -14.86 27.42
C CYS A 103 23.05 -14.65 28.91
N ALA A 104 22.96 -15.72 29.70
CA ALA A 104 23.32 -15.66 31.11
C ALA A 104 24.79 -15.27 31.25
N THR A 105 25.09 -14.38 32.20
CA THR A 105 26.47 -14.02 32.57
C THR A 105 27.13 -15.24 33.20
N ILE A 106 28.09 -15.85 32.50
CA ILE A 106 28.89 -16.95 33.04
C ILE A 106 29.80 -16.38 34.14
N LEU A 107 29.54 -16.72 35.40
CA LEU A 107 30.44 -16.40 36.49
C LEU A 107 31.65 -17.35 36.44
N PRO A 108 32.89 -16.84 36.38
CA PRO A 108 34.07 -17.68 36.34
C PRO A 108 34.22 -18.46 37.67
N PHE A 109 34.51 -19.75 37.59
CA PHE A 109 34.85 -20.53 38.78
C PHE A 109 36.19 -20.10 39.34
N ARG A 110 36.22 -19.86 40.66
CA ARG A 110 37.45 -19.54 41.40
C ARG A 110 38.35 -20.78 41.41
N SER A 111 39.51 -20.72 40.75
CA SER A 111 40.47 -21.83 40.72
C SER A 111 41.04 -22.10 42.12
N LYS A 112 41.10 -23.36 42.53
CA LYS A 112 41.64 -23.81 43.84
C LYS A 112 43.17 -23.73 43.94
N SER A 113 43.77 -22.61 43.54
CA SER A 113 45.21 -22.38 43.64
C SER A 113 45.59 -21.48 44.81
N GLN A 114 44.63 -21.16 45.68
CA GLN A 114 44.78 -20.24 46.80
C GLN A 114 44.38 -20.92 48.12
N GLU A 115 44.96 -22.09 48.36
CA GLU A 115 45.02 -22.75 49.68
C GLU A 115 46.45 -23.30 49.85
N ARG A 116 47.39 -22.39 50.09
CA ARG A 116 48.63 -22.62 50.86
C ARG A 116 49.08 -21.31 51.49
#